data_AF-A0A9X3A0M5-F1
#
_entry.id   AF-A0A9X3A0M5-F1
#
_cell.length_a   1.000
_cell.length_b   1.000
_cell.length_c   1.000
_cell.angle_alpha   90.00
_cell.angle_beta   90.00
_cell.angle_gamma   90.00
#
_symmetry.space_group_name_H-M   'P 1'
#
loop_
_entity.id
_entity.type
_entity.pdbx_description
1 polymer ?
#
loop_
_entity_poly.entity_id
_entity_poly.type
_entity_poly.pdbx_seq_one_letter_code
_entity_poly.pdbx_strand_id
1 'polypeptide(L)'
;MPRTLDETVDYDEDEPRQFITNEQMQDLTGRSQSWVSKCAKKDYLLDGMPLAQWAVQDRYGRTRGFDVPESVLEGLRRAQEFANS
;
A
#
# COMPACT_ATOMS: atom_id res chain seq x y z
N MET A 1 -11.30 -19.23 20.74
CA MET A 1 -10.20 -18.44 21.32
C MET A 1 -10.22 -17.08 20.63
N PRO A 2 -10.26 -15.95 21.36
CA PRO A 2 -10.18 -14.64 20.71
C PRO A 2 -8.77 -14.48 20.14
N ARG A 3 -8.67 -14.10 18.86
CA ARG A 3 -7.38 -13.78 18.23
C ARG A 3 -6.84 -12.52 18.91
N THR A 4 -5.75 -12.65 19.64
CA THR A 4 -5.05 -11.53 20.26
C THR A 4 -4.41 -10.67 19.17
N LEU A 5 -4.39 -9.35 19.38
CA LEU A 5 -3.81 -8.30 18.53
C LEU A 5 -2.31 -8.46 18.19
N ASP A 6 -1.73 -9.62 18.50
CA ASP A 6 -0.32 -9.99 18.26
C ASP A 6 -0.15 -10.78 16.95
N GLU A 7 -1.19 -10.78 16.09
CA GLU A 7 -1.04 -11.04 14.65
C GLU A 7 -0.67 -9.72 13.95
N THR A 8 0.39 -9.05 14.42
CA THR A 8 1.11 -8.14 13.54
C THR A 8 1.53 -9.00 12.36
N VAL A 9 1.05 -8.68 11.17
CA VAL A 9 1.59 -9.23 9.92
C VAL A 9 3.11 -9.13 10.07
N ASP A 10 3.80 -10.26 10.17
CA ASP A 10 5.25 -10.31 10.36
C ASP A 10 5.84 -9.51 9.20
N TYR A 11 6.22 -8.26 9.50
CA TYR A 11 6.84 -7.38 8.54
C TYR A 11 8.25 -7.88 8.39
N ASP A 12 8.49 -8.61 7.30
CA ASP A 12 9.82 -9.06 6.94
C ASP A 12 10.62 -7.83 6.48
N GLU A 13 11.53 -7.35 7.34
CA GLU A 13 12.38 -6.19 7.06
C GLU A 13 13.30 -6.43 5.84
N ASP A 14 13.58 -7.70 5.52
CA ASP A 14 14.43 -8.12 4.41
C ASP A 14 13.65 -8.35 3.11
N GLU A 15 12.32 -8.20 3.12
CA GLU A 15 11.51 -8.37 1.93
C GLU A 15 11.87 -7.33 0.86
N PRO A 16 12.14 -7.73 -0.39
CA PRO A 16 12.37 -6.79 -1.47
C PRO A 16 11.16 -5.88 -1.64
N ARG A 17 11.44 -4.58 -1.75
CA ARG A 17 10.44 -3.53 -1.96
C ARG A 17 10.60 -2.96 -3.35
N GLN A 18 9.48 -2.70 -3.99
CA GLN A 18 9.45 -2.06 -5.29
C GLN A 18 8.78 -0.69 -5.18
N PHE A 19 9.49 0.32 -5.67
CA PHE A 19 8.92 1.65 -5.82
C PHE A 19 7.85 1.65 -6.91
N ILE A 20 6.66 2.12 -6.56
CA ILE A 20 5.57 2.37 -7.49
C ILE A 20 5.06 3.81 -7.38
N THR A 21 4.62 4.38 -8.50
CA THR A 21 4.08 5.74 -8.55
C THR A 21 2.66 5.80 -7.98
N ASN A 22 2.19 7.02 -7.68
CA ASN A 22 0.78 7.23 -7.29
C ASN A 22 -0.22 6.74 -8.36
N GLU A 23 0.14 6.85 -9.64
CA GLU A 23 -0.68 6.36 -10.76
C GLU A 23 -0.77 4.83 -10.73
N GLN A 24 0.37 4.15 -10.60
CA GLN A 24 0.39 2.69 -10.49
C GLN A 24 -0.38 2.19 -9.25
N MET A 25 -0.25 2.89 -8.12
CA MET A 25 -1.01 2.56 -6.91
C MET A 25 -2.52 2.75 -7.11
N GLN A 26 -2.93 3.81 -7.82
CA GLN A 26 -4.32 4.02 -8.20
C GLN A 26 -4.82 2.87 -9.07
N ASP A 27 -4.07 2.48 -10.09
CA ASP A 27 -4.49 1.44 -11.02
C ASP A 27 -4.66 0.10 -10.30
N LEU A 28 -3.69 -0.27 -9.47
CA LEU A 28 -3.69 -1.51 -8.68
C LEU A 28 -4.84 -1.58 -7.67
N THR A 29 -5.20 -0.46 -7.06
CA THR A 29 -6.24 -0.42 -6.01
C THR A 29 -7.62 -0.04 -6.54
N GLY A 30 -7.71 0.50 -7.77
CA GLY A 30 -8.91 1.12 -8.31
C GLY A 30 -9.35 2.38 -7.54
N ARG A 31 -8.48 2.98 -6.72
CA ARG A 31 -8.80 4.13 -5.86
C ARG A 31 -8.20 5.41 -6.42
N SER A 32 -8.93 6.52 -6.29
CA SER A 32 -8.43 7.83 -6.76
C SER A 32 -7.13 8.23 -6.06
N GLN A 33 -6.23 8.92 -6.78
CA GLN A 33 -4.95 9.39 -6.20
C GLN A 33 -5.12 10.30 -4.99
N SER A 34 -6.20 11.10 -4.96
CA SER A 34 -6.51 11.98 -3.84
C SER A 34 -6.84 11.19 -2.58
N TRP A 35 -7.56 10.08 -2.72
CA TRP A 35 -7.84 9.15 -1.62
C TRP A 35 -6.58 8.42 -1.16
N VAL A 36 -5.80 7.86 -2.10
CA VAL A 36 -4.51 7.20 -1.80
C VAL A 36 -3.56 8.14 -1.05
N SER A 37 -3.41 9.38 -1.54
CA SER A 37 -2.60 10.42 -0.89
C SER A 37 -3.13 10.82 0.48
N LYS A 38 -4.45 10.84 0.66
CA LYS A 38 -5.08 11.14 1.94
C LYS A 38 -4.83 10.02 2.96
N CYS A 39 -4.93 8.76 2.53
CA CYS A 39 -4.60 7.61 3.38
C CYS A 39 -3.14 7.66 3.83
N ALA A 40 -2.21 7.90 2.90
CA ALA A 40 -0.79 8.04 3.22
C ALA A 40 -0.49 9.19 4.20
N LYS A 41 -1.19 10.33 4.08
CA LYS A 41 -0.96 11.50 4.95
C LYS A 41 -1.66 11.42 6.30
N LYS A 42 -2.77 10.71 6.39
CA LYS A 42 -3.61 10.62 7.60
C LYS A 42 -3.47 9.29 8.33
N ASP A 43 -2.58 8.43 7.85
CA ASP A 43 -2.37 7.08 8.38
C ASP A 43 -3.66 6.25 8.39
N TYR A 44 -4.46 6.40 7.32
CA TYR A 44 -5.65 5.58 7.14
C TYR A 44 -5.31 4.31 6.37
N LEU A 45 -5.98 3.22 6.72
CA LEU A 45 -5.88 1.96 6.00
C LEU A 45 -6.56 2.09 4.63
N LEU A 46 -5.88 1.65 3.57
CA LEU A 46 -6.47 1.47 2.26
C LEU A 46 -6.72 -0.02 2.04
N ASP A 47 -7.98 -0.44 2.02
CA ASP A 47 -8.35 -1.86 1.85
C ASP A 47 -7.61 -2.79 2.85
N GLY A 48 -7.38 -2.28 4.07
CA GLY A 48 -6.65 -2.96 5.15
C GLY A 48 -5.14 -2.72 5.17
N MET A 49 -4.56 -2.06 4.17
CA MET A 49 -3.12 -1.82 4.04
C MET A 49 -2.68 -0.48 4.66
N PRO A 50 -1.59 -0.44 5.44
CA PRO A 50 -1.07 0.78 6.06
C PRO A 50 -0.15 1.58 5.11
N LEU A 51 -0.73 2.26 4.11
CA LEU A 51 0.04 2.97 3.07
C LEU A 51 1.04 4.02 3.58
N ALA A 52 0.79 4.60 4.76
CA ALA A 52 1.70 5.58 5.33
C ALA A 52 3.10 5.01 5.59
N GLN A 53 3.20 3.71 5.90
CA GLN A 53 4.48 3.02 6.14
C GLN A 53 5.32 2.88 4.87
N TRP A 54 4.69 2.94 3.70
CA TRP A 54 5.35 2.74 2.41
C TRP A 54 5.53 4.06 1.67
N ALA A 55 4.95 5.16 2.17
CA ALA A 55 4.90 6.42 1.46
C ALA A 55 6.28 7.05 1.30
N VAL A 56 6.69 7.26 0.05
CA VAL A 56 7.90 8.00 -0.31
C VAL A 56 7.52 9.45 -0.56
N GLN A 57 8.04 10.35 0.27
CA GLN A 57 7.74 11.78 0.20
C GLN A 57 8.92 12.58 -0.36
N ASP A 58 8.62 13.69 -1.02
CA ASP A 58 9.62 14.69 -1.37
C ASP A 58 10.00 15.58 -0.16
N ARG A 59 10.98 16.47 -0.36
CA ARG A 59 11.41 17.45 0.65
C ARG A 59 10.32 18.42 1.14
N TYR A 60 9.17 18.45 0.47
CA TYR A 60 8.03 19.31 0.79
C TYR A 60 6.85 18.51 1.39
N GLY A 61 7.04 17.23 1.70
CA GLY A 61 6.00 16.37 2.28
C GLY A 61 4.91 15.95 1.28
N ARG A 62 5.21 15.98 -0.03
CA ARG A 62 4.31 15.47 -1.07
C ARG A 62 4.67 14.02 -1.40
N THR A 63 3.67 13.14 -1.39
CA THR A 63 3.83 11.73 -1.77
C THR A 63 4.20 11.64 -3.24
N ARG A 64 5.38 11.09 -3.54
CA ARG A 64 5.83 10.78 -4.91
C ARG A 64 5.40 9.38 -5.35
N GLY A 65 5.31 8.47 -4.41
CA GLY A 65 4.98 7.07 -4.66
C GLY A 65 5.09 6.27 -3.37
N PHE A 66 5.24 4.96 -3.53
CA PHE A 66 5.24 4.01 -2.43
C PHE A 66 6.30 2.93 -2.65
N ASP A 67 7.11 2.66 -1.62
CA ASP A 67 8.01 1.51 -1.55
C ASP A 67 7.25 0.33 -0.93
N VAL A 68 6.56 -0.41 -1.79
CA VAL A 68 5.63 -1.47 -1.39
C VAL A 68 6.37 -2.81 -1.40
N PRO A 69 6.18 -3.67 -0.39
CA PRO A 69 6.72 -5.03 -0.40
C PRO A 69 6.18 -5.86 -1.58
N GLU A 70 7.01 -6.72 -2.15
CA GLU A 70 6.64 -7.52 -3.34
C GLU A 70 5.40 -8.40 -3.12
N SER A 71 5.26 -9.03 -1.96
CA SER A 71 4.10 -9.86 -1.59
C SER A 71 2.78 -9.09 -1.66
N VAL A 72 2.78 -7.83 -1.22
CA VAL A 72 1.62 -6.95 -1.29
C VAL A 72 1.32 -6.58 -2.74
N LEU A 73 2.35 -6.29 -3.55
CA LEU A 73 2.17 -5.99 -4.97
C LEU A 73 1.62 -7.18 -5.74
N GLU A 74 2.09 -8.40 -5.48
CA GLU A 74 1.53 -9.62 -6.06
C GLU A 74 0.06 -9.82 -5.66
N GLY A 75 -0.26 -9.60 -4.37
CA GLY A 75 -1.63 -9.67 -3.87
C GLY A 75 -2.55 -8.68 -4.58
N LEU A 76 -2.10 -7.43 -4.78
CA LEU A 76 -2.84 -6.40 -5.49
C LEU A 76 -3.04 -6.74 -6.97
N ARG A 77 -2.00 -7.22 -7.65
CA ARG A 77 -2.10 -7.64 -9.06
C ARG A 77 -3.11 -8.78 -9.23
N ARG A 78 -3.04 -9.81 -8.37
CA ARG A 78 -4.02 -10.91 -8.38
C ARG A 78 -5.43 -10.40 -8.14
N ALA A 79 -5.64 -9.54 -7.14
CA ALA A 79 -6.95 -8.96 -6.86
C ALA A 79 -7.51 -8.17 -8.06
N GLN A 80 -6.66 -7.43 -8.76
CA GLN A 80 -7.01 -6.69 -9.96
C GLN A 80 -7.38 -7.61 -11.14
N GLU A 81 -6.65 -8.71 -11.34
CA GLU A 81 -6.97 -9.73 -12.35
C GLU A 81 -8.34 -10.37 -12.10
N PHE A 82 -8.67 -10.68 -10.85
CA PHE A 82 -9.99 -11.20 -10.48
C PHE A 82 -11.11 -10.17 -10.64
N ALA A 83 -10.84 -8.89 -10.40
CA ALA A 83 -11.83 -7.84 -10.57
C ALA A 83 -12.16 -7.54 -12.05
N ASN A 84 -11.26 -7.89 -12.97
CA ASN A 84 -11.39 -7.65 -14.40
C ASN A 84 -11.78 -8.90 -15.22
N SER A 85 -11.92 -10.08 -14.58
CA SER A 85 -12.42 -11.32 -15.20
C SER A 85 -13.93 -11.46 -15.06
#